data_AF-A0A6A6CS66-F1
#
_entry.id   AF-A0A6A6CS66-F1
#
_cell.length_a   1.000
_cell.length_b   1.000
_cell.length_c   1.000
_cell.angle_alpha   90.00
_cell.angle_beta   90.00
_cell.angle_gamma   90.00
#
_symmetry.space_group_name_H-M   'P 1'
#
loop_
_entity.id
_entity.type
_entity.pdbx_description
1 polymer ?
#
loop_
_entity_poly.entity_id
_entity_poly.type
_entity_poly.pdbx_seq_one_letter_code
_entity_poly.pdbx_strand_id
1 'polypeptide(L)'
;MKPSTLLPLLPLASLTTADTPCSLTKNPGILNAIGKFCQNQGLVVPSAYAGKGMGGAYDGGSVQISGTPPQWVPQEYCMAQFRGMCGNGRRERRFGRGGCQTWKIHYPTERKAGWGGKKMGGQPAPGKPKGGGPESVTVNL
;
A
#
# COMPACT_ATOMS: atom_id res chain seq x y z
N MET A 1 3.93 45.09 -41.33
CA MET A 1 2.76 44.25 -40.99
C MET A 1 3.30 42.88 -40.58
N LYS A 2 3.15 42.46 -39.32
CA LYS A 2 3.66 41.17 -38.80
C LYS A 2 2.46 40.31 -38.43
N PRO A 3 2.34 39.07 -38.92
CA PRO A 3 1.24 38.20 -38.52
C PRO A 3 1.56 37.58 -37.15
N SER A 4 0.74 37.89 -36.15
CA SER A 4 0.72 37.16 -34.87
C SER A 4 -0.03 35.86 -35.06
N THR A 5 0.68 34.74 -35.04
CA THR A 5 0.10 33.40 -35.07
C THR A 5 -0.35 33.01 -33.66
N LEU A 6 -1.66 32.89 -33.45
CA LEU A 6 -2.25 32.35 -32.23
C LEU A 6 -2.15 30.82 -32.24
N LEU A 7 -1.45 30.25 -31.26
CA LEU A 7 -1.40 28.80 -31.04
C LEU A 7 -2.73 28.33 -30.38
N PRO A 8 -3.41 27.31 -30.91
CA PRO A 8 -4.58 26.74 -30.25
C PRO A 8 -4.16 25.86 -29.07
N LEU A 9 -4.69 26.16 -27.87
CA LEU A 9 -4.63 25.24 -26.73
C LEU A 9 -5.58 24.06 -27.00
N LEU A 10 -5.03 22.86 -27.25
CA LEU A 10 -5.84 21.65 -27.25
C LEU A 10 -6.10 21.19 -25.79
N PRO A 11 -7.35 20.92 -25.41
CA PRO A 11 -7.65 20.32 -24.12
C PRO A 11 -7.19 18.85 -24.10
N LEU A 12 -6.28 18.50 -23.19
CA LEU A 12 -5.93 17.10 -22.92
C LEU A 12 -7.12 16.40 -22.26
N ALA A 13 -7.86 15.61 -23.02
CA ALA A 13 -8.84 14.67 -22.47
C ALA A 13 -8.10 13.62 -21.62
N SER A 14 -8.30 13.67 -20.30
CA SER A 14 -7.75 12.68 -19.38
C SER A 14 -8.64 11.44 -19.40
N LEU A 15 -8.13 10.31 -19.91
CA LEU A 15 -8.81 9.01 -19.80
C LEU A 15 -8.94 8.63 -18.31
N THR A 16 -10.17 8.54 -17.82
CA THR A 16 -10.49 7.97 -16.51
C THR A 16 -10.64 6.47 -16.67
N THR A 17 -9.57 5.71 -16.41
CA THR A 17 -9.71 4.26 -16.27
C THR A 17 -10.50 3.98 -14.99
N ALA A 18 -11.61 3.24 -15.08
CA ALA A 18 -12.33 2.77 -13.91
C ALA A 18 -11.37 1.99 -13.00
N ASP A 19 -10.96 2.61 -11.90
CA ASP A 19 -9.96 2.05 -11.00
C ASP A 19 -10.62 0.95 -10.17
N THR A 20 -10.23 -0.30 -10.41
CA THR A 20 -10.73 -1.41 -9.59
C THR A 20 -10.20 -1.20 -8.17
N PRO A 21 -11.03 -1.17 -7.11
CA PRO A 21 -10.51 -0.92 -5.78
C PRO A 21 -9.63 -2.07 -5.28
N CYS A 22 -8.50 -1.73 -4.64
CA CYS A 22 -7.68 -2.70 -3.92
C CYS A 22 -8.50 -3.40 -2.82
N SER A 23 -8.71 -4.71 -2.97
CA SER A 23 -9.56 -5.47 -2.06
C SER A 23 -8.91 -5.67 -0.68
N LEU A 24 -9.60 -5.20 0.38
CA LEU A 24 -9.17 -5.38 1.77
C LEU A 24 -9.13 -6.84 2.19
N THR A 25 -10.08 -7.66 1.74
CA THR A 25 -10.13 -9.09 2.06
C THR A 25 -8.99 -9.86 1.40
N LYS A 26 -8.59 -9.47 0.18
CA LYS A 26 -7.53 -10.16 -0.56
C LYS A 26 -6.13 -9.67 -0.19
N ASN A 27 -5.98 -8.36 0.08
CA ASN A 27 -4.68 -7.73 0.26
C ASN A 27 -4.61 -6.85 1.54
N PRO A 28 -4.96 -7.37 2.73
CA PRO A 28 -4.99 -6.58 3.96
C PRO A 28 -3.59 -6.05 4.33
N GLY A 29 -2.55 -6.89 4.19
CA GLY A 29 -1.16 -6.52 4.46
C GLY A 29 -0.67 -5.40 3.55
N ILE A 30 -1.03 -5.42 2.27
CA ILE A 30 -0.65 -4.37 1.31
C ILE A 30 -1.34 -3.05 1.64
N LEU A 31 -2.64 -3.06 1.94
CA LEU A 31 -3.33 -1.84 2.34
C LEU A 31 -2.77 -1.25 3.64
N ASN A 32 -2.38 -2.10 4.59
CA ASN A 32 -1.70 -1.65 5.80
C ASN A 32 -0.32 -1.03 5.49
N ALA A 33 0.47 -1.67 4.62
CA ALA A 33 1.76 -1.16 4.18
C ALA A 33 1.64 0.20 3.50
N ILE A 34 0.68 0.35 2.57
CA ILE A 34 0.37 1.62 1.89
C ILE A 34 -0.04 2.68 2.91
N GLY A 35 -0.94 2.33 3.83
CA GLY A 35 -1.40 3.21 4.89
C GLY A 35 -0.25 3.81 5.70
N LYS A 36 0.65 2.95 6.19
CA LYS A 36 1.83 3.36 6.96
C LYS A 36 2.84 4.14 6.11
N PHE A 37 3.14 3.67 4.90
CA PHE A 37 4.14 4.30 4.04
C PHE A 37 3.75 5.73 3.66
N CYS A 38 2.50 5.90 3.23
CA CYS A 38 1.98 7.17 2.74
C CYS A 38 1.49 8.11 3.86
N GLN A 39 1.57 7.74 5.14
CA GLN A 39 1.35 8.67 6.25
C GLN A 39 2.44 9.75 6.35
N ASN A 40 3.61 9.51 5.75
CA ASN A 40 4.69 10.48 5.73
C ASN A 40 4.39 11.63 4.74
N GLN A 41 4.10 12.82 5.26
CA GLN A 41 3.82 14.03 4.47
C GLN A 41 5.08 14.61 3.80
N GLY A 42 6.27 14.29 4.31
CA GLY A 42 7.57 14.75 3.80
C GLY A 42 8.24 13.76 2.85
N LEU A 43 7.47 12.92 2.15
CA LEU A 43 8.02 11.88 1.27
C LEU A 43 8.70 12.50 0.04
N VAL A 44 10.03 12.52 0.03
CA VAL A 44 10.85 12.89 -1.13
C VAL A 44 11.58 11.65 -1.66
N VAL A 45 11.58 11.46 -2.98
CA VAL A 45 12.24 10.35 -3.67
C VAL A 45 13.35 10.90 -4.56
N PRO A 46 14.61 10.43 -4.45
CA PRO A 46 15.04 9.34 -3.58
C PRO A 46 15.22 9.79 -2.12
N SER A 47 14.97 8.87 -1.20
CA SER A 47 15.34 8.97 0.21
C SER A 47 15.54 7.57 0.79
N ALA A 48 16.26 7.46 1.92
CA ALA A 48 16.41 6.19 2.62
C ALA A 48 15.05 5.60 3.03
N TYR A 49 14.11 6.44 3.46
CA TYR A 49 12.74 6.04 3.78
C TYR A 49 12.01 5.46 2.56
N ALA A 50 12.02 6.19 1.43
CA ALA A 50 11.33 5.75 0.22
C ALA A 50 11.89 4.43 -0.34
N GLY A 51 13.22 4.30 -0.35
CA GLY A 51 13.92 3.13 -0.88
C GLY A 51 13.81 1.89 0.01
N LYS A 52 13.88 2.04 1.34
CA LYS A 52 13.67 0.94 2.29
C LYS A 52 12.22 0.44 2.24
N GLY A 53 11.28 1.35 2.00
CA GLY A 53 9.86 1.03 1.95
C GLY A 53 9.24 0.76 3.31
N MET A 54 8.02 0.24 3.29
CA MET A 54 7.24 -0.12 4.47
C MET A 54 6.57 -1.47 4.30
N GLY A 55 6.63 -2.30 5.34
CA GLY A 55 5.89 -3.57 5.42
C GLY A 55 4.52 -3.40 6.09
N GLY A 56 3.59 -4.27 5.69
CA GLY A 56 2.29 -4.42 6.35
C GLY A 56 2.39 -5.23 7.64
N ALA A 57 1.44 -5.00 8.56
CA ALA A 57 1.14 -5.96 9.61
C ALA A 57 0.35 -7.14 9.02
N TYR A 58 0.57 -8.34 9.55
CA TYR A 58 -0.05 -9.60 9.10
C TYR A 58 0.35 -9.97 7.66
N ASP A 59 1.23 -10.98 7.53
CA ASP A 59 1.63 -11.63 6.28
C ASP A 59 1.98 -10.70 5.09
N GLY A 60 3.19 -10.14 5.15
CA GLY A 60 4.20 -10.25 4.08
C GLY A 60 4.13 -9.31 2.88
N GLY A 61 3.26 -8.30 2.89
CA GLY A 61 3.24 -7.26 1.87
C GLY A 61 4.17 -6.08 2.17
N SER A 62 4.85 -5.51 1.17
CA SER A 62 5.58 -4.25 1.32
C SER A 62 5.46 -3.32 0.12
N VAL A 63 5.69 -2.03 0.34
CA VAL A 63 5.70 -1.00 -0.70
C VAL A 63 6.95 -0.14 -0.60
N GLN A 64 7.46 0.30 -1.75
CA GLN A 64 8.64 1.18 -1.82
C GLN A 64 8.62 2.04 -3.09
N ILE A 65 9.36 3.15 -3.05
CA ILE A 65 9.58 4.02 -4.21
C ILE A 65 11.06 4.32 -4.36
N SER A 66 11.57 4.18 -5.58
CA SER A 66 12.93 4.56 -5.95
C SER A 66 12.90 5.44 -7.19
N GLY A 67 13.94 6.25 -7.42
CA GLY A 67 14.03 7.06 -8.63
C GLY A 67 14.91 8.28 -8.45
N THR A 68 15.19 8.96 -9.56
CA THR A 68 15.99 10.20 -9.64
C THR A 68 15.46 11.04 -10.79
N PRO A 69 15.39 12.38 -10.70
CA PRO A 69 15.92 13.25 -9.65
C PRO A 69 15.00 13.34 -8.41
N PRO A 70 15.44 14.03 -7.33
CA PRO A 70 14.61 14.33 -6.16
C PRO A 70 13.25 14.95 -6.53
N GLN A 71 12.17 14.31 -6.10
CA GLN A 71 10.80 14.74 -6.30
C GLN A 71 9.98 14.45 -5.05
N TRP A 72 9.26 15.47 -4.58
CA TRP A 72 8.27 15.32 -3.53
C TRP A 72 7.06 14.54 -4.03
N VAL A 73 6.53 13.67 -3.18
CA VAL A 73 5.35 12.85 -3.43
C VAL A 73 4.27 13.26 -2.43
N PRO A 74 3.22 13.97 -2.88
CA PRO A 74 2.10 14.31 -2.01
C PRO A 74 1.41 13.04 -1.47
N GLN A 75 0.87 13.13 -0.25
CA GLN A 75 0.26 11.99 0.44
C GLN A 75 -0.92 11.39 -0.33
N GLU A 76 -1.77 12.23 -0.90
CA GLU A 76 -2.93 11.85 -1.70
C GLU A 76 -2.51 11.11 -2.98
N TYR A 77 -1.43 11.55 -3.63
CA TYR A 77 -0.85 10.86 -4.78
C TYR A 77 -0.23 9.52 -4.35
N CYS A 78 0.47 9.48 -3.21
CA CYS A 78 1.01 8.24 -2.66
C CYS A 78 -0.09 7.18 -2.48
N MET A 79 -1.18 7.57 -1.81
CA MET A 79 -2.32 6.69 -1.58
C MET A 79 -2.99 6.26 -2.88
N ALA A 80 -3.30 7.21 -3.77
CA ALA A 80 -4.01 6.93 -5.01
C ALA A 80 -3.22 5.99 -5.93
N GLN A 81 -1.93 6.27 -6.14
CA GLN A 81 -1.12 5.48 -7.07
C GLN A 81 -0.88 4.06 -6.58
N PHE A 82 -0.54 3.87 -5.30
CA PHE A 82 -0.37 2.52 -4.77
C PHE A 82 -1.68 1.74 -4.70
N ARG A 83 -2.80 2.37 -4.34
CA ARG A 83 -4.11 1.70 -4.34
C ARG A 83 -4.54 1.31 -5.74
N GLY A 84 -4.34 2.18 -6.73
CA GLY A 84 -4.63 1.86 -8.13
C GLY A 84 -3.71 0.78 -8.69
N MET A 85 -2.42 0.78 -8.32
CA MET A 85 -1.55 -0.35 -8.61
C MET A 85 -2.08 -1.65 -7.99
N CYS A 86 -2.44 -1.65 -6.71
CA CYS A 86 -2.95 -2.83 -6.02
C CYS A 86 -4.25 -3.35 -6.65
N GLY A 87 -5.19 -2.45 -6.92
CA GLY A 87 -6.49 -2.75 -7.51
C GLY A 87 -6.39 -3.40 -8.90
N ASN A 88 -5.38 -2.98 -9.66
CA ASN A 88 -5.06 -3.52 -10.97
C ASN A 88 -4.03 -4.67 -10.93
N GLY A 89 -3.65 -5.18 -9.75
CA GLY A 89 -2.68 -6.27 -9.60
C GLY A 89 -1.26 -5.94 -10.10
N ARG A 90 -0.88 -4.66 -10.15
CA ARG A 90 0.42 -4.20 -10.64
C ARG A 90 1.46 -4.23 -9.53
N ARG A 91 2.54 -5.00 -9.74
CA ARG A 91 3.69 -5.06 -8.82
C ARG A 91 4.66 -3.91 -8.98
N GLU A 92 4.70 -3.31 -10.17
CA GLU A 92 5.59 -2.20 -10.48
C GLU A 92 4.92 -1.23 -11.44
N ARG A 93 5.14 0.08 -11.25
CA ARG A 93 4.71 1.12 -12.19
C ARG A 93 5.61 2.36 -12.09
N ARG A 94 5.68 3.12 -13.17
CA ARG A 94 6.44 4.37 -13.25
C ARG A 94 5.53 5.57 -13.07
N PHE A 95 5.94 6.51 -12.21
CA PHE A 95 5.26 7.79 -11.95
C PHE A 95 6.29 8.91 -11.77
N GLY A 96 5.84 10.08 -11.32
CA GLY A 96 6.65 11.29 -11.21
C GLY A 96 6.87 11.96 -12.57
N ARG A 97 7.53 13.13 -12.55
CA ARG A 97 7.76 13.90 -13.77
C ARG A 97 8.66 13.09 -14.71
N GLY A 98 8.17 12.85 -15.93
CA GLY A 98 8.87 12.02 -16.92
C GLY A 98 8.95 10.52 -16.57
N GLY A 99 8.13 10.02 -15.63
CA GLY A 99 8.16 8.60 -15.24
C GLY A 99 9.45 8.19 -14.53
N CYS A 100 10.12 9.12 -13.87
CA CYS A 100 11.43 8.91 -13.25
C CYS A 100 11.40 8.13 -11.94
N GLN A 101 10.23 8.00 -11.30
CA GLN A 101 10.06 7.21 -10.09
C GLN A 101 9.50 5.82 -10.42
N THR A 102 10.12 4.79 -9.90
CA THR A 102 9.65 3.40 -9.93
C THR A 102 9.01 3.06 -8.59
N TRP A 103 7.73 2.69 -8.64
CA TRP A 103 6.90 2.35 -7.50
C TRP A 103 6.69 0.85 -7.49
N LYS A 104 6.88 0.19 -6.34
CA LYS A 104 6.83 -1.26 -6.22
C LYS A 104 5.92 -1.72 -5.10
N ILE A 105 5.14 -2.76 -5.39
CA ILE A 105 4.34 -3.52 -4.45
C ILE A 105 4.89 -4.95 -4.45
N HIS A 106 5.44 -5.35 -3.31
CA HIS A 106 5.84 -6.73 -3.06
C HIS A 106 4.69 -7.42 -2.37
N TYR A 107 3.99 -8.30 -3.09
CA TYR A 107 2.98 -9.17 -2.50
C TYR A 107 3.66 -10.29 -1.72
N PRO A 108 3.09 -10.75 -0.61
CA PRO A 108 3.56 -11.97 0.03
C PRO A 108 3.55 -13.08 -1.03
N THR A 109 4.69 -13.77 -1.20
CA THR A 109 4.67 -15.03 -1.95
C THR A 109 3.62 -15.91 -1.31
N GLU A 110 2.71 -16.45 -2.12
CA GLU A 110 1.77 -17.49 -1.68
C GLU A 110 2.56 -18.45 -0.79
N ARG A 111 2.15 -18.63 0.47
CA ARG A 111 2.63 -19.80 1.20
C ARG A 111 2.24 -20.95 0.29
N LYS A 112 3.22 -21.65 -0.30
CA LYS A 112 2.94 -22.92 -0.96
C LYS A 112 2.14 -23.71 0.06
N ALA A 113 0.85 -23.79 -0.16
CA ALA A 113 -0.02 -24.67 0.59
C ALA A 113 0.49 -26.06 0.22
N GLY A 114 1.43 -26.56 1.02
CA GLY A 114 1.48 -27.98 1.26
C GLY A 114 0.07 -28.38 1.64
N TRP A 115 -0.43 -29.38 0.92
CA TRP A 115 -1.71 -30.06 1.03
C TRP A 115 -2.84 -29.62 0.11
N GLY A 116 -3.19 -30.59 -0.74
CA GLY A 116 -4.29 -30.57 -1.70
C GLY A 116 -5.64 -30.22 -1.11
N GLY A 117 -6.57 -30.00 -2.04
CA GLY A 117 -7.88 -29.44 -1.80
C GLY A 117 -8.59 -30.01 -0.58
N LYS A 118 -8.95 -29.11 0.34
CA LYS A 118 -10.15 -29.29 1.14
C LYS A 118 -10.73 -27.91 1.43
N LYS A 119 -11.90 -27.66 0.84
CA LYS A 119 -12.87 -26.72 1.42
C LYS A 119 -13.12 -27.19 2.85
N MET A 120 -12.66 -26.44 3.84
CA MET A 120 -13.17 -26.47 5.20
C MET A 120 -13.35 -25.00 5.57
N GLY A 121 -14.58 -24.51 5.71
CA GLY A 121 -15.46 -24.92 6.80
C GLY A 121 -15.04 -24.07 7.99
N GLY A 122 -15.90 -23.15 8.40
CA GLY A 122 -15.58 -22.05 9.31
C GLY A 122 -14.85 -22.46 10.60
N GLN A 123 -14.06 -21.53 11.12
CA GLN A 123 -13.46 -21.65 12.45
C GLN A 123 -13.30 -20.27 13.10
N PRO A 124 -13.20 -20.20 14.44
CA PRO A 124 -14.29 -19.75 15.30
C PRO A 124 -14.00 -18.35 15.89
N ALA A 125 -15.02 -17.77 16.52
CA ALA A 125 -14.92 -16.48 17.21
C ALA A 125 -13.74 -16.44 18.21
N PRO A 126 -13.02 -15.31 18.32
CA PRO A 126 -11.86 -15.18 19.18
C PRO A 126 -12.24 -15.34 20.66
N GLY A 127 -11.46 -16.18 21.35
CA GLY A 127 -11.64 -16.58 22.73
C GLY A 127 -11.51 -15.45 23.74
N LYS A 128 -12.30 -15.62 24.81
CA LYS A 128 -12.39 -14.86 26.06
C LYS A 128 -11.02 -14.65 26.74
N PRO A 129 -10.75 -13.47 27.34
CA PRO A 129 -9.50 -13.21 28.06
C PRO A 129 -9.39 -14.05 29.34
N LYS A 130 -8.16 -14.52 29.62
CA LYS A 130 -7.79 -15.32 30.81
C LYS A 130 -7.75 -14.41 32.06
N GLY A 131 -8.69 -14.59 32.98
CA GLY A 131 -8.65 -14.02 34.32
C GLY A 131 -7.80 -14.90 35.25
N GLY A 132 -6.89 -14.26 36.00
CA GLY A 132 -6.05 -14.89 37.01
C GLY A 132 -6.87 -15.46 38.18
N GLY A 133 -6.37 -16.55 38.75
CA GLY A 133 -6.98 -17.21 39.90
C GLY A 133 -6.74 -16.42 41.21
N PRO A 134 -7.60 -16.60 42.23
CA PRO A 134 -7.39 -16.02 43.55
C PRO A 134 -6.46 -16.91 44.39
N GLU A 135 -5.26 -16.41 44.72
CA GLU A 135 -4.51 -16.87 45.88
C GLU A 135 -5.19 -16.33 47.15
N SER A 136 -5.57 -17.24 48.06
CA SER A 136 -6.07 -16.90 49.39
C SER A 136 -4.94 -16.33 50.23
N VAL A 137 -5.09 -15.09 50.69
CA VAL A 137 -4.28 -14.53 51.77
C VAL A 137 -5.13 -14.52 53.04
N THR A 138 -4.77 -15.38 53.98
CA THR A 138 -5.28 -15.39 55.36
C THR A 138 -4.76 -14.14 56.08
N VAL A 139 -5.66 -13.33 56.64
CA VAL A 139 -5.31 -12.24 57.56
C VAL A 139 -5.48 -12.77 58.98
N ASN A 140 -4.39 -12.81 59.75
CA ASN A 140 -4.45 -12.94 61.20
C ASN A 140 -4.74 -11.55 61.80
N LEU A 141 -5.79 -11.48 62.62
CA LEU A 141 -6.01 -10.46 63.65
C LEU A 141 -6.15 -11.20 64.98
#